data_AF-K0KCZ2-F1
#
_entry.id   AF-K0KCZ2-F1
#
_cell.length_a   1.000
_cell.length_b   1.000
_cell.length_c   1.000
_cell.angle_alpha   90.00
_cell.angle_beta   90.00
_cell.angle_gamma   90.00
#
_symmetry.space_group_name_H-M   'P 1'
#
loop_
_entity.id
_entity.type
_entity.pdbx_description
1 polymer ?
#
loop_
_entity_poly.entity_id
_entity_poly.type
_entity_poly.pdbx_seq_one_letter_code
_entity_poly.pdbx_strand_id
1 'polypeptide(L)'
;MSTPSAIYSNPSTTKHFTINKTDKHTTNGKTTGPSQFVLDAGIIDKDQPSTPNQTYLGDLRSQVTTLQDDLNEFLTERMQRENSIGKEEEWEKTLLDGGE
;
A
#
# COMPACT_ATOMS: atom_id res chain seq x y z
N MET A 1 7.19 1.77 -25.21
CA MET A 1 6.70 0.86 -24.16
C MET A 1 5.76 1.62 -23.23
N SER A 2 4.56 1.07 -23.00
CA SER A 2 3.57 1.61 -22.07
C SER A 2 3.98 1.35 -20.63
N THR A 3 3.78 2.31 -19.73
CA THR A 3 3.89 2.10 -18.29
C THR A 3 2.67 1.34 -17.76
N PRO A 4 2.83 0.51 -16.72
CA PRO A 4 1.67 -0.05 -16.04
C PRO A 4 0.86 1.07 -15.39
N SER A 5 -0.45 0.85 -15.32
CA SER A 5 -1.40 1.74 -14.67
C SER A 5 -2.54 0.91 -14.09
N ALA A 6 -3.23 1.46 -13.09
CA ALA A 6 -4.39 0.84 -12.47
C ALA A 6 -5.51 1.87 -12.26
N ILE A 7 -6.74 1.39 -12.22
CA ILE A 7 -7.91 2.20 -11.90
C ILE A 7 -8.67 1.49 -10.79
N TYR A 8 -8.77 2.15 -9.64
CA TYR A 8 -9.67 1.75 -8.57
C TYR A 8 -11.02 2.43 -8.78
N SER A 9 -12.11 1.68 -8.66
CA SER A 9 -13.47 2.20 -8.76
C SER A 9 -14.36 1.56 -7.71
N ASN A 10 -15.14 2.38 -7.03
CA ASN A 10 -16.24 1.97 -6.17
C ASN A 10 -17.43 2.92 -6.39
N PRO A 11 -18.61 2.65 -5.77
CA PRO A 11 -19.80 3.47 -5.99
C PRO A 11 -19.64 4.97 -5.69
N SER A 12 -18.67 5.37 -4.87
CA SER A 12 -18.49 6.75 -4.40
C SER A 12 -17.23 7.43 -4.95
N THR A 13 -16.27 6.69 -5.50
CA THR A 13 -14.94 7.23 -5.84
C THR A 13 -14.25 6.38 -6.90
N THR A 14 -13.64 7.08 -7.87
CA THR A 14 -12.70 6.52 -8.84
C THR A 14 -11.32 7.13 -8.62
N LYS A 15 -10.27 6.32 -8.58
CA LYS A 15 -8.88 6.76 -8.41
C LYS A 15 -8.02 6.10 -9.49
N HIS A 16 -7.29 6.93 -10.24
CA HIS A 16 -6.32 6.48 -11.24
C HIS A 16 -4.92 6.44 -10.63
N PHE A 17 -4.18 5.38 -10.94
CA PHE A 17 -2.79 5.19 -10.55
C PHE A 17 -1.95 5.09 -11.81
N THR A 18 -0.98 5.97 -11.94
CA THR A 18 -0.08 6.03 -13.10
C THR A 18 1.36 6.14 -12.65
N ILE A 19 2.23 5.35 -13.26
CA ILE A 19 3.66 5.37 -12.98
C ILE A 19 4.35 6.47 -13.78
N ASN A 20 5.12 7.30 -13.08
CA ASN A 20 5.99 8.30 -13.70
C ASN A 20 7.35 7.68 -14.07
N LYS A 21 7.66 7.67 -15.37
CA LYS A 21 8.86 7.03 -15.91
C LYS A 21 10.19 7.65 -15.45
N THR A 22 10.17 8.90 -14.99
CA THR A 22 11.38 9.58 -14.52
C THR A 22 11.78 9.18 -13.11
N ASP A 23 10.87 8.55 -12.38
CA ASP A 23 11.08 8.25 -10.97
C ASP A 23 11.92 6.98 -10.81
N LYS A 24 12.74 6.95 -9.76
CA LYS A 24 13.51 5.74 -9.44
C LYS A 24 12.58 4.73 -8.77
N HIS A 25 12.32 3.64 -9.46
CA HIS A 25 11.53 2.54 -8.95
C HIS A 25 12.41 1.48 -8.27
N THR A 26 11.86 0.82 -7.25
CA THR A 26 12.52 -0.24 -6.50
C THR A 26 11.78 -1.56 -6.67
N THR A 27 12.50 -2.67 -6.65
CA THR A 27 11.90 -4.01 -6.57
C THR A 27 11.58 -4.41 -5.13
N ASN A 28 12.14 -3.71 -4.16
CA ASN A 28 11.84 -3.86 -2.74
C ASN A 28 10.91 -2.72 -2.31
N GLY A 29 9.60 -2.98 -2.35
CA GLY A 29 8.55 -2.03 -2.00
C GLY A 29 8.41 -1.84 -0.50
N LYS A 30 7.84 -0.72 -0.08
CA LYS A 30 7.62 -0.39 1.34
C LYS A 30 6.58 -1.29 1.98
N THR A 31 5.60 -1.73 1.19
CA THR A 31 4.50 -2.60 1.64
C THR A 31 4.79 -4.07 1.35
N THR A 32 5.98 -4.39 0.84
CA THR A 32 6.42 -5.75 0.53
C THR A 32 7.46 -6.23 1.52
N GLY A 33 7.34 -7.48 1.97
CA GLY A 33 8.30 -8.11 2.89
C GLY A 33 7.77 -8.25 4.32
N PRO A 34 8.59 -8.85 5.21
CA PRO A 34 8.26 -9.04 6.61
C PRO A 34 8.10 -7.69 7.34
N SER A 35 7.24 -7.66 8.35
CA SER A 35 7.03 -6.46 9.16
C SER A 35 8.30 -6.05 9.91
N GLN A 36 8.40 -4.77 10.28
CA GLN A 36 9.56 -4.26 11.04
C GLN A 36 9.81 -5.06 12.32
N PHE A 37 8.74 -5.48 13.00
CA PHE A 37 8.82 -6.35 14.17
C PHE A 37 9.56 -7.68 13.90
N VAL A 38 9.33 -8.28 12.72
CA VAL A 38 9.97 -9.53 12.31
C VAL A 38 11.43 -9.31 11.92
N LEU A 39 11.74 -8.18 11.27
CA LEU A 39 13.10 -7.78 10.94
C LEU A 39 13.94 -7.49 12.20
N ASP A 40 13.35 -6.79 13.18
CA ASP A 40 13.99 -6.46 14.46
C ASP A 40 14.27 -7.70 15.31
N ALA A 41 13.48 -8.77 15.13
CA ALA A 41 13.71 -10.08 15.73
C ALA A 41 14.90 -10.85 15.09
N GLY A 42 15.60 -10.26 14.12
CA GLY A 42 16.79 -10.81 13.48
C GLY A 42 16.50 -11.80 12.34
N ILE A 43 15.25 -11.87 11.85
CA ILE A 43 14.91 -12.74 10.73
C ILE A 43 15.35 -12.08 9.41
N ILE A 44 16.12 -12.84 8.64
CA ILE A 44 16.56 -12.44 7.28
C ILE A 44 15.48 -12.89 6.28
N ASP A 45 14.99 -11.95 5.47
CA ASP A 45 14.08 -12.25 4.37
C ASP A 45 14.82 -12.96 3.23
N LYS A 46 14.65 -14.28 3.15
CA LYS A 46 15.25 -15.11 2.08
C LYS A 46 14.49 -15.01 0.76
N ASP A 47 13.25 -14.56 0.80
CA ASP A 47 12.37 -14.45 -0.37
C ASP A 47 12.42 -13.03 -0.98
N GLN A 48 13.37 -12.21 -0.51
CA GLN A 48 13.53 -10.85 -0.96
C GLN A 48 13.73 -10.80 -2.49
N PRO A 49 12.99 -9.93 -3.19
CA PRO A 49 13.18 -9.73 -4.62
C PRO A 49 14.62 -9.34 -4.95
N SER A 50 15.13 -9.86 -6.07
CA SER A 50 16.43 -9.45 -6.61
C SER A 50 16.46 -7.93 -6.85
N THR A 51 17.66 -7.35 -6.76
CA THR A 51 17.87 -5.94 -7.11
C THR A 51 17.35 -5.60 -8.51
N PRO A 52 16.91 -4.36 -8.76
CA PRO A 52 16.47 -3.95 -10.09
C PRO A 52 17.59 -4.18 -11.11
N ASN A 53 17.29 -4.95 -12.15
CA ASN A 53 18.18 -5.12 -13.29
C ASN A 53 17.71 -4.21 -14.41
N GLN A 54 18.65 -3.64 -15.19
CA GLN A 54 18.34 -2.78 -16.36
C GLN A 54 17.83 -3.58 -17.58
N THR A 55 17.11 -4.67 -17.32
CA THR A 55 16.39 -5.41 -18.35
C THR A 55 14.95 -4.92 -18.38
N TYR A 56 14.28 -5.10 -19.51
CA TYR A 56 12.86 -4.75 -19.64
C TYR A 56 11.98 -5.34 -18.52
N LEU A 57 12.23 -6.60 -18.15
CA LEU A 57 11.49 -7.26 -17.05
C LEU A 57 11.87 -6.70 -15.67
N GLY A 58 13.12 -6.28 -15.47
CA GLY A 58 13.56 -5.65 -14.22
C GLY A 58 12.92 -4.27 -14.03
N ASP A 59 12.87 -3.46 -15.09
CA ASP A 59 12.17 -2.17 -15.10
C ASP A 59 10.65 -2.34 -14.91
N LEU A 60 10.06 -3.35 -15.56
CA LEU A 60 8.64 -3.63 -15.36
C LEU A 60 8.34 -4.05 -13.92
N ARG A 61 9.19 -4.90 -13.33
CA ARG A 61 9.02 -5.37 -11.95
C ARG A 61 9.05 -4.19 -10.98
N SER A 62 10.03 -3.30 -11.11
CA SER A 62 10.14 -2.13 -10.21
C SER A 62 8.95 -1.18 -10.35
N GLN A 63 8.47 -0.96 -11.58
CA GLN A 63 7.27 -0.15 -11.83
C GLN A 63 6.01 -0.78 -11.23
N VAL A 64 5.83 -2.10 -11.36
CA VAL A 64 4.69 -2.81 -10.77
C VAL A 64 4.77 -2.83 -9.24
N THR A 65 5.95 -3.01 -8.65
CA THR A 65 6.13 -2.92 -7.20
C THR A 65 5.77 -1.53 -6.67
N THR A 66 6.14 -0.47 -7.39
CA THR A 66 5.73 0.90 -7.04
C THR A 66 4.20 1.03 -7.08
N LEU A 67 3.57 0.54 -8.14
CA LEU A 67 2.11 0.56 -8.29
C LEU A 67 1.40 -0.22 -7.18
N GLN A 68 1.97 -1.35 -6.75
CA GLN A 68 1.48 -2.15 -5.65
C GLN A 68 1.54 -1.38 -4.33
N ASP A 69 2.66 -0.70 -4.04
CA ASP A 69 2.80 0.13 -2.84
C ASP A 69 1.74 1.25 -2.81
N ASP A 70 1.59 1.98 -3.92
CA ASP A 70 0.60 3.07 -4.03
C ASP A 70 -0.84 2.59 -3.77
N LEU A 71 -1.18 1.41 -4.31
CA LEU A 71 -2.48 0.78 -4.09
C LEU A 71 -2.68 0.36 -2.63
N ASN A 72 -1.66 -0.26 -2.04
CA ASN A 72 -1.71 -0.73 -0.65
C ASN A 72 -1.82 0.44 0.33
N GLU A 73 -1.05 1.52 0.13
CA GLU A 73 -1.13 2.74 0.93
C GLU A 73 -2.54 3.35 0.82
N PHE A 74 -3.04 3.55 -0.40
CA PHE A 74 -4.37 4.11 -0.63
C PHE A 74 -5.50 3.31 0.04
N LEU A 75 -5.50 1.98 -0.10
CA LEU A 75 -6.52 1.13 0.49
C LEU A 75 -6.40 1.09 2.02
N THR A 76 -5.18 1.08 2.54
CA THR A 76 -4.93 1.07 4.00
C THR A 76 -5.40 2.38 4.64
N GLU A 77 -5.07 3.53 4.06
CA GLU A 77 -5.54 4.84 4.53
C GLU A 77 -7.08 4.93 4.52
N ARG A 78 -7.72 4.30 3.52
CA ARG A 78 -9.17 4.29 3.42
C ARG A 78 -9.81 3.43 4.49
N MET A 79 -9.28 2.23 4.73
CA MET A 79 -9.73 1.36 5.84
C MET A 79 -9.52 2.01 7.20
N GLN A 80 -8.39 2.71 7.40
CA GLN A 80 -8.13 3.44 8.64
C GLN A 80 -9.15 4.55 8.88
N ARG A 81 -9.48 5.33 7.85
CA ARG A 81 -10.54 6.36 7.95
C ARG A 81 -11.91 5.76 8.27
N GLU A 82 -12.31 4.70 7.57
CA GLU A 82 -13.59 4.02 7.84
C GLU A 82 -13.64 3.45 9.27
N ASN A 83 -12.53 2.87 9.76
CA ASN A 83 -12.43 2.35 11.13
C ASN A 83 -12.40 3.47 12.20
N SER A 84 -11.73 4.58 11.94
CA SER A 84 -11.73 5.75 12.84
C SER A 84 -13.12 6.35 12.98
N ILE A 85 -13.86 6.49 11.87
CA ILE A 85 -15.24 6.97 11.87
C ILE A 85 -16.14 6.02 12.66
N GLY A 86 -16.07 4.71 12.38
CA GLY A 86 -16.88 3.73 13.13
C GLY A 86 -16.59 3.72 14.63
N LYS A 87 -15.32 3.88 15.03
CA LYS A 87 -14.96 4.04 16.44
C LYS A 87 -15.51 5.33 17.02
N GLU A 88 -15.41 6.46 16.33
CA GLU A 88 -15.95 7.73 16.82
C GLU A 88 -17.46 7.64 17.05
N GLU A 89 -18.19 7.03 16.12
CA GLU A 89 -19.64 6.76 16.26
C GLU A 89 -19.97 5.86 17.47
N GLU A 90 -19.17 4.81 17.71
CA GLU A 90 -19.33 3.92 18.88
C GLU A 90 -19.04 4.66 20.20
N TRP A 91 -18.00 5.51 20.21
CA TRP A 91 -17.64 6.33 21.37
C TRP A 91 -18.72 7.37 21.68
N GLU A 92 -19.25 8.06 20.67
CA GLU A 92 -20.35 9.01 20.83
C GLU A 92 -21.62 8.33 21.36
N LYS A 93 -21.97 7.16 20.84
CA LYS A 93 -23.12 6.38 21.33
C LYS A 93 -22.96 6.00 22.80
N THR A 94 -21.76 5.55 23.20
CA THR A 94 -21.46 5.16 24.59
C THR A 94 -21.52 6.36 25.55
N LEU A 95 -21.09 7.54 25.11
CA LEU A 95 -21.18 8.79 25.88
C LEU A 95 -22.63 9.27 26.05
N LEU A 96 -23.45 9.17 24.99
CA LEU A 96 -24.83 9.65 24.98
C LEU A 96 -25.80 8.72 25.70
N ASP A 97 -25.58 7.40 25.63
CA ASP A 97 -26.40 6.41 26.33
C ASP A 97 -26.15 6.38 27.85
N GLY A 98 -25.21 7.22 28.34
CA GLY A 98 -24.94 7.40 29.76
C GLY A 98 -24.37 6.12 30.37
N GLY A 99 -23.04 5.98 30.33
CA GLY A 99 -22.36 4.89 31.02
C GLY A 99 -22.85 4.75 32.46
N GLU A 100 -23.33 3.55 32.80
CA GLU A 100 -23.58 3.14 34.18
C GLU A 100 -22.31 3.21 35.04
#